data_AF-A0A1Q3E531-F1
#
_entry.id   AF-A0A1Q3E531-F1
#
_cell.length_a   1.000
_cell.length_b   1.000
_cell.length_c   1.000
_cell.angle_alpha   90.00
_cell.angle_beta   90.00
_cell.angle_gamma   90.00
#
_symmetry.space_group_name_H-M   'P 1'
#
loop_
_entity.id
_entity.type
_entity.pdbx_description
1 polymer ?
#
loop_
_entity_poly.entity_id
_entity_poly.type
_entity_poly.pdbx_seq_one_letter_code
_entity_poly.pdbx_strand_id
1 'polypeptide(L)'
;MVNIGTRQLLMSQLVLPGSSSHVRNFVSGSDGRTYEWRRCYPDTSGYDLFLLPNNMRIAAFRKMNAQTVVGPSHALLQYQFVHDPLLLEALLSLCIFRWTDLHGL
;
A
#
# COMPACT_ATOMS: atom_id res chain seq x y z
N MET A 1 -16.03 -7.35 -3.46
CA MET A 1 -15.43 -8.26 -2.46
C MET A 1 -14.12 -8.79 -3.05
N VAL A 2 -13.10 -9.07 -2.23
CA VAL A 2 -11.80 -9.60 -2.67
C VAL A 2 -11.45 -10.86 -1.91
N ASN A 3 -10.87 -11.83 -2.61
CA ASN A 3 -10.34 -13.05 -2.00
C ASN A 3 -8.82 -12.90 -1.85
N ILE A 4 -8.32 -13.02 -0.62
CA ILE A 4 -6.88 -13.04 -0.31
C ILE A 4 -6.61 -14.34 0.45
N GLY A 5 -5.97 -15.31 -0.21
CA GLY A 5 -5.85 -16.67 0.30
C GLY A 5 -7.23 -17.29 0.52
N THR A 6 -7.51 -17.74 1.75
CA THR A 6 -8.80 -18.32 2.16
C THR A 6 -9.83 -17.29 2.66
N ARG A 7 -9.51 -15.99 2.60
CA ARG A 7 -10.31 -14.93 3.24
C ARG A 7 -11.04 -14.07 2.22
N GLN A 8 -12.27 -13.71 2.57
CA GLN A 8 -13.08 -12.71 1.88
C GLN A 8 -13.09 -11.40 2.66
N LEU A 9 -12.77 -10.30 1.97
CA LEU A 9 -12.77 -8.95 2.53
C LEU A 9 -13.54 -8.00 1.61
N LEU A 10 -14.13 -6.96 2.18
CA LEU A 10 -14.68 -5.86 1.38
C LEU A 10 -13.52 -4.98 0.90
N MET A 11 -13.53 -4.56 -0.36
CA MET A 11 -12.48 -3.67 -0.91
C MET A 11 -12.38 -2.36 -0.13
N SER A 12 -13.49 -1.89 0.47
CA SER A 12 -13.51 -0.71 1.33
C SER A 12 -12.65 -0.86 2.60
N GLN A 13 -12.43 -2.08 3.08
CA GLN A 13 -11.58 -2.35 4.25
C GLN A 13 -10.09 -2.21 3.94
N LEU A 14 -9.72 -2.21 2.65
CA LEU A 14 -8.34 -2.02 2.19
C LEU A 14 -7.96 -0.53 2.05
N VAL A 15 -8.93 0.39 2.09
CA VAL A 15 -8.70 1.83 1.89
C VAL A 15 -9.63 2.64 2.80
N LEU A 16 -9.47 2.47 4.10
CA LEU A 16 -10.12 3.26 5.13
C LEU A 16 -9.51 4.68 5.19
N PRO A 17 -10.26 5.68 5.67
CA PRO A 17 -9.71 7.00 5.96
C PRO A 17 -8.51 6.90 6.92
N GLY A 18 -7.43 7.62 6.59
CA GLY A 18 -6.24 7.69 7.41
C GLY A 18 -6.20 8.88 8.35
N SER A 19 -5.02 9.16 8.91
CA SER A 19 -4.76 10.32 9.76
C SER A 19 -4.90 11.69 9.07
N SER A 20 -4.90 11.73 7.73
CA SER A 20 -5.17 12.95 6.95
C SER A 20 -5.82 12.61 5.60
N SER A 21 -6.20 13.65 4.84
CA SER A 21 -6.88 13.52 3.53
C SER A 21 -6.07 12.74 2.50
N HIS A 22 -4.74 12.78 2.57
CA HIS A 22 -3.80 12.15 1.62
C HIS A 22 -3.21 10.84 2.16
N VAL A 23 -3.91 10.21 3.08
CA VAL A 23 -3.48 9.03 3.80
C VAL A 23 -4.63 8.03 3.85
N ARG A 24 -4.30 6.74 3.69
CA ARG A 24 -5.29 5.66 3.71
C ARG A 24 -4.80 4.49 4.54
N ASN A 25 -5.72 3.93 5.31
CA ASN A 25 -5.45 2.85 6.25
C ASN A 25 -6.08 1.55 5.80
N PHE A 26 -5.52 0.45 6.25
CA PHE A 26 -6.18 -0.84 6.24
C PHE A 26 -5.81 -1.61 7.49
N VAL A 27 -6.70 -2.49 7.91
CA VAL A 27 -6.41 -3.46 8.96
C VAL A 27 -6.01 -4.75 8.26
N SER A 28 -4.79 -5.23 8.51
CA SER A 28 -4.37 -6.49 7.92
C SER A 28 -5.22 -7.60 8.49
N GLY A 29 -5.69 -8.47 7.61
CA GLY A 29 -6.34 -9.66 8.05
C GLY A 29 -5.38 -10.54 8.86
N SER A 30 -4.14 -10.66 8.38
CA SER A 30 -3.18 -11.66 8.85
C SER A 30 -2.81 -11.53 10.32
N ASP A 31 -2.63 -10.31 10.82
CA ASP A 31 -2.20 -10.04 12.19
C ASP A 31 -3.11 -9.06 12.95
N GLY A 32 -4.18 -8.58 12.32
CA GLY A 32 -5.12 -7.62 12.91
C GLY A 32 -4.54 -6.22 13.13
N ARG A 33 -3.33 -5.94 12.64
CA ARG A 33 -2.67 -4.64 12.84
C ARG A 33 -3.11 -3.63 11.79
N THR A 34 -3.02 -2.36 12.16
CA THR A 34 -3.36 -1.25 11.25
C THR A 34 -2.12 -0.76 10.54
N TYR A 35 -2.25 -0.62 9.23
CA TYR A 35 -1.23 -0.11 8.35
C TYR A 35 -1.75 1.13 7.63
N GLU A 36 -0.84 2.06 7.37
CA GLU A 36 -1.16 3.38 6.84
C GLU A 36 -0.25 3.71 5.65
N TRP A 37 -0.85 3.83 4.47
CA TRP A 37 -0.19 4.36 3.28
C TRP A 37 -0.19 5.89 3.34
N ARG A 38 1.01 6.47 3.26
CA ARG A 38 1.21 7.91 3.21
C ARG A 38 1.86 8.30 1.90
N ARG A 39 1.29 9.29 1.22
CA ARG A 39 1.90 9.87 0.04
C ARG A 39 3.19 10.62 0.42
N CYS A 40 4.25 10.43 -0.35
CA CYS A 40 5.49 11.17 -0.18
C CYS A 40 5.32 12.61 -0.71
N TYR A 41 6.02 13.56 -0.10
CA TYR A 41 6.13 14.95 -0.55
C TYR A 41 7.61 15.35 -0.57
N PRO A 42 8.06 16.19 -1.53
CA PRO A 42 7.30 16.81 -2.62
C PRO A 42 7.06 15.87 -3.83
N ASP A 43 7.74 14.72 -3.89
CA ASP A 43 7.53 13.73 -4.94
C ASP A 43 6.20 12.99 -4.73
N THR A 44 5.16 13.53 -5.34
CA THR A 44 3.78 13.05 -5.21
C THR A 44 3.53 11.70 -5.89
N SER A 45 4.56 11.05 -6.42
CA SER A 45 4.44 9.74 -7.08
C SER A 45 4.80 8.54 -6.18
N GLY A 46 5.39 8.79 -5.02
CA GLY A 46 5.78 7.78 -4.03
C GLY A 46 4.78 7.61 -2.89
N TYR A 47 4.79 6.41 -2.30
CA TYR A 47 3.98 6.07 -1.13
C TYR A 47 4.81 5.27 -0.13
N ASP A 48 4.69 5.58 1.16
CA ASP A 48 5.34 4.84 2.25
C ASP A 48 4.28 4.17 3.13
N LEU A 49 4.53 2.91 3.50
CA LEU A 49 3.66 2.14 4.39
C LEU A 49 4.20 2.20 5.81
N PHE A 50 3.34 2.61 6.74
CA PHE A 50 3.64 2.67 8.16
C PHE A 50 2.82 1.65 8.94
N LEU A 51 3.46 0.98 9.90
CA LEU A 51 2.77 0.21 10.93
C LEU A 51 2.33 1.16 12.05
N LEU A 52 1.04 1.15 12.38
CA LEU A 52 0.47 1.93 13.48
C LEU A 52 0.30 1.06 14.76
N PRO A 53 0.35 1.68 15.96
CA PRO A 53 0.60 3.10 16.24
C PRO A 53 2.09 3.47 16.27
N ASN A 54 3.00 2.50 16.12
CA ASN A 54 4.45 2.70 16.31
C ASN A 54 5.10 3.61 15.27
N ASN A 55 4.37 4.01 14.23
CA ASN A 55 4.84 4.89 13.16
C ASN A 55 6.10 4.39 12.47
N MET A 56 6.24 3.06 12.37
CA MET A 56 7.40 2.40 11.79
C MET A 56 7.19 2.20 10.29
N ARG A 57 8.05 2.76 9.44
CA ARG A 57 7.98 2.51 7.99
C ARG A 57 8.43 1.08 7.69
N ILE A 58 7.58 0.33 6.99
CA ILE A 58 7.83 -1.08 6.67
C ILE A 58 7.85 -1.38 5.18
N ALA A 59 7.36 -0.46 4.34
CA ALA A 59 7.46 -0.55 2.89
C ALA A 59 7.49 0.84 2.23
N ALA A 60 8.02 0.89 1.01
CA ALA A 60 8.14 2.08 0.20
C ALA A 60 7.89 1.73 -1.28
N PHE A 61 6.92 2.40 -1.88
CA PHE A 61 6.66 2.39 -3.31
C PHE A 61 7.24 3.64 -3.96
N ARG A 62 8.00 3.47 -5.04
CA ARG A 62 8.53 4.57 -5.84
C ARG A 62 8.28 4.30 -7.32
N LYS A 63 7.84 5.32 -8.06
CA LYS A 63 7.93 5.27 -9.52
C LYS A 63 9.40 5.40 -9.91
N MET A 64 9.87 4.51 -10.75
CA MET A 64 11.19 4.62 -11.33
C MET A 64 11.18 4.01 -12.71
N ASN A 65 11.72 4.70 -13.69
CA ASN A 65 11.96 4.13 -15.01
C ASN A 65 13.41 3.65 -15.04
N ALA A 66 13.60 2.34 -15.00
CA ALA A 66 14.93 1.73 -15.01
C ALA A 66 14.97 0.56 -15.99
N GLN A 67 16.02 0.48 -16.81
CA GLN A 67 16.27 -0.73 -17.60
C GLN A 67 16.79 -1.83 -16.68
N THR A 68 16.19 -3.01 -16.78
CA THR A 68 16.64 -4.22 -16.07
C THR A 68 17.02 -5.30 -17.07
N VAL A 69 17.67 -6.36 -16.60
CA VAL A 69 18.06 -7.50 -17.44
C VAL A 69 16.88 -8.22 -18.11
N VAL A 70 15.65 -8.03 -17.60
CA VAL A 70 14.42 -8.61 -18.14
C VAL A 70 13.50 -7.59 -18.82
N GLY A 71 13.94 -6.33 -18.96
CA GLY A 71 13.18 -5.25 -19.58
C GLY A 71 12.98 -4.01 -18.69
N PRO A 72 12.18 -3.03 -19.13
CA PRO A 72 11.97 -1.80 -18.38
C PRO A 72 11.13 -2.06 -17.12
N SER A 73 11.61 -1.54 -15.99
CA SER A 73 10.84 -1.38 -14.76
C SER A 73 10.27 0.04 -14.70
N HIS A 74 9.01 0.17 -14.27
CA HIS A 74 8.29 1.44 -14.14
C HIS A 74 8.04 1.85 -12.69
N ALA A 75 8.25 0.93 -11.74
CA ALA A 75 8.12 1.18 -10.32
C ALA A 75 8.81 0.08 -9.50
N LEU A 76 9.09 0.42 -8.25
CA LEU A 76 9.67 -0.48 -7.26
C LEU A 76 8.86 -0.42 -5.97
N LEU A 77 8.56 -1.58 -5.40
CA LEU A 77 8.08 -1.73 -4.03
C LEU A 77 9.17 -2.41 -3.20
N GLN A 78 9.66 -1.73 -2.17
CA GLN A 78 10.59 -2.27 -1.19
C GLN A 78 9.83 -2.52 0.11
N TYR A 79 10.07 -3.65 0.78
CA TYR A 79 9.39 -4.00 2.03
C TYR A 79 10.32 -4.76 2.99
N GLN A 80 10.00 -4.72 4.28
CA GLN A 80 10.83 -5.27 5.37
C GLN A 80 10.10 -6.37 6.18
N PHE A 81 9.03 -6.96 5.64
CA PHE A 81 8.22 -7.99 6.29
C PHE A 81 8.17 -9.30 5.47
N VAL A 82 7.90 -10.44 6.12
CA VAL A 82 7.96 -11.80 5.51
C VAL A 82 6.57 -12.47 5.45
N HIS A 83 5.50 -11.67 5.47
CA HIS A 83 4.13 -12.19 5.48
C HIS A 83 3.47 -12.02 4.11
N ASP A 84 3.34 -13.12 3.35
CA ASP A 84 2.76 -13.10 1.99
C ASP A 84 1.34 -12.52 1.94
N PRO A 85 0.41 -12.83 2.87
CA PRO A 85 -0.91 -12.22 2.85
C PRO A 85 -0.85 -10.70 3.04
N LEU A 86 0.05 -10.22 3.91
CA LEU A 86 0.26 -8.79 4.13
C LEU A 86 0.81 -8.12 2.86
N LEU A 87 1.68 -8.79 2.11
CA LEU A 87 2.18 -8.26 0.84
C LEU A 87 1.04 -8.06 -0.17
N LEU A 88 0.13 -9.03 -0.27
CA LEU A 88 -1.04 -8.94 -1.15
C LEU A 88 -2.00 -7.83 -0.70
N GLU A 89 -2.31 -7.75 0.60
CA GLU A 89 -3.15 -6.68 1.17
C GLU A 89 -2.52 -5.30 0.95
N ALA A 90 -1.21 -5.17 1.13
CA ALA A 90 -0.45 -3.94 0.89
C ALA A 90 -0.47 -3.53 -0.60
N LEU A 91 -0.31 -4.49 -1.52
CA LEU A 91 -0.37 -4.23 -2.96
C LEU A 91 -1.78 -3.81 -3.42
N LEU A 92 -2.81 -4.51 -2.96
CA LEU A 92 -4.20 -4.22 -3.32
C LEU A 92 -4.65 -2.86 -2.77
N SER A 93 -4.36 -2.59 -1.48
CA SER A 93 -4.64 -1.29 -0.86
C SER A 93 -3.94 -0.15 -1.60
N LEU A 94 -2.67 -0.33 -1.98
CA LEU A 94 -1.92 0.67 -2.75
C LEU A 94 -2.53 0.91 -4.14
N CYS A 95 -2.94 -0.14 -4.85
CA CYS A 95 -3.58 -0.01 -6.17
C CYS A 95 -4.88 0.79 -6.09
N ILE A 96 -5.73 0.49 -5.11
CA ILE A 96 -7.01 1.18 -4.92
C ILE A 96 -6.74 2.64 -4.49
N PHE A 97 -5.82 2.86 -3.55
CA PHE A 97 -5.47 4.22 -3.11
C PHE A 97 -4.94 5.07 -4.26
N ARG A 98 -4.02 4.54 -5.08
CA ARG A 98 -3.50 5.23 -6.26
C ARG A 98 -4.58 5.51 -7.31
N TRP A 99 -5.52 4.60 -7.48
CA TRP A 99 -6.65 4.81 -8.39
C TRP A 99 -7.53 5.98 -7.92
N THR A 100 -7.90 5.98 -6.64
CA THR A 100 -8.65 7.08 -6.00
C THR A 100 -7.91 8.41 -6.07
N ASP A 101 -6.60 8.41 -5.83
CA ASP A 101 -5.77 9.63 -5.91
C ASP A 101 -5.75 10.23 -7.32
N LEU A 102 -5.80 9.39 -8.37
CA LEU A 102 -5.75 9.85 -9.76
C LEU A 102 -7.10 10.32 -10.29
N HIS A 103 -8.21 9.78 -9.77
CA HIS A 103 -9.55 10.00 -10.34
C HIS A 103 -10.50 10.73 -9.41
N GLY A 104 -10.04 11.04 -8.19
CA GLY A 104 -10.87 11.57 -7.14
C GLY A 104 -11.82 10.51 -6.57
N LEU A 105 -12.57 10.95 -5.57
CA LEU A 105 -13.84 10.36 -5.16
C LEU A 105 -14.96 11.27 -5.64
#